data_AF-A0A9E1J2S7-F1
#
_entry.id   AF-A0A9E1J2S7-F1
#
_cell.length_a   1.000
_cell.length_b   1.000
_cell.length_c   1.000
_cell.angle_alpha   90.00
_cell.angle_beta   90.00
_cell.angle_gamma   90.00
#
_symmetry.space_group_name_H-M   'P 1'
#
loop_
_entity.id
_entity.type
_entity.pdbx_description
1 polymer ?
#
loop_
_entity_poly.entity_id
_entity_poly.type
_entity_poly.pdbx_seq_one_letter_code
_entity_poly.pdbx_strand_id
1 'polypeptide(L)'
;PAPAMIPNVHPVRHMRGRPNAIVAKAGYYVADTGCPIGPGTWEATLVSAHVALTAADLVLNGETAAYALCRPPGHHAYGDLAGGFCFLNNVAIAAQHMRARSDRVAILDVDVHHGNGTQGIFYDRSDILFCSLHGDPSGFYPYYAGYGDERGTGAGEGYNLNLPQPPGTGDDAYLRSLDTALSAIMDFAPDYLLVSLGLDTQENDPLGILSITTDGFARMGAAIGALGGPSLIVQEGGYLCDEMADNLLAFLKGFEAQRA
;
A
#
# COMPACT_ATOMS: atom_id res chain seq x y z
N PRO A 1 -6.24 15.88 24.67
CA PRO A 1 -6.17 14.55 24.03
C PRO A 1 -7.16 13.58 24.70
N ALA A 2 -8.02 12.93 23.92
CA ALA A 2 -8.79 11.79 24.41
C ALA A 2 -7.83 10.64 24.80
N PRO A 3 -8.16 9.79 25.79
CA PRO A 3 -7.32 8.65 26.15
C PRO A 3 -7.17 7.73 24.94
N ALA A 4 -5.93 7.44 24.56
CA ALA A 4 -5.59 6.47 23.52
C ALA A 4 -4.77 5.34 24.12
N MET A 5 -5.01 4.12 23.66
CA MET A 5 -4.19 2.97 23.94
C MET A 5 -2.98 3.00 23.00
N ILE A 6 -1.78 3.02 23.60
CA ILE A 6 -0.51 2.87 22.90
C ILE A 6 0.18 1.65 23.54
N PRO A 7 0.53 0.62 22.76
CA PRO A 7 1.25 -0.53 23.32
C PRO A 7 2.61 -0.07 23.85
N ASN A 8 2.94 -0.50 25.06
CA ASN A 8 4.24 -0.23 25.69
C ASN A 8 5.04 -1.50 26.01
N VAL A 9 4.50 -2.67 25.65
CA VAL A 9 5.11 -3.99 25.83
C VAL A 9 4.79 -4.82 24.59
N HIS A 10 5.82 -5.33 23.91
CA HIS A 10 5.68 -6.14 22.69
C HIS A 10 6.31 -7.53 22.88
N PRO A 11 5.80 -8.58 22.20
CA PRO A 11 6.50 -9.84 22.14
C PRO A 11 7.84 -9.68 21.42
N VAL A 12 8.89 -10.29 21.96
CA VAL A 12 10.19 -10.39 21.26
C VAL A 12 10.31 -11.74 20.55
N ARG A 13 11.34 -11.91 19.71
CA ARG A 13 11.57 -13.11 18.86
C ARG A 13 11.51 -14.48 19.58
N HIS A 14 11.65 -14.49 20.91
CA HIS A 14 11.60 -15.71 21.73
C HIS A 14 10.25 -15.95 22.44
N MET A 15 9.30 -15.01 22.37
CA MET A 15 7.99 -15.07 23.02
C MET A 15 6.93 -15.57 22.04
N ARG A 16 6.33 -16.73 22.30
CA ARG A 16 5.36 -17.39 21.39
C ARG A 16 3.93 -17.47 21.92
N GLY A 17 3.71 -17.12 23.19
CA GLY A 17 2.41 -17.27 23.82
C GLY A 17 1.46 -16.12 23.50
N ARG A 18 0.24 -16.44 23.05
CA ARG A 18 -0.84 -15.45 22.91
C ARG A 18 -1.33 -15.02 24.30
N PRO A 19 -1.28 -13.73 24.66
CA PRO A 19 -1.67 -13.26 25.99
C PRO A 19 -3.19 -13.15 26.15
N ASN A 20 -3.66 -13.26 27.41
CA ASN A 20 -5.06 -13.03 27.77
C ASN A 20 -5.35 -11.58 28.18
N ALA A 21 -4.42 -10.95 28.90
CA ALA A 21 -4.56 -9.59 29.42
C ALA A 21 -4.57 -8.54 28.28
N ILE A 22 -5.48 -7.55 28.36
CA ILE A 22 -5.67 -6.56 27.30
C ILE A 22 -4.40 -5.75 27.00
N VAL A 23 -3.65 -5.36 28.04
CA VAL A 23 -2.39 -4.61 27.91
C VAL A 23 -1.35 -5.39 27.10
N ALA A 24 -1.28 -6.71 27.29
CA ALA A 24 -0.36 -7.55 26.54
C ALA A 24 -0.88 -7.88 25.13
N LYS A 25 -2.21 -8.01 24.94
CA LYS A 25 -2.81 -8.15 23.61
C LYS A 25 -2.55 -6.95 22.73
N ALA A 26 -2.53 -5.74 23.30
CA ALA A 26 -2.21 -4.53 22.56
C ALA A 26 -0.89 -4.63 21.81
N GLY A 27 0.22 -4.93 22.48
CA GLY A 27 1.50 -5.07 21.78
C GLY A 27 1.69 -6.39 21.03
N TYR A 28 0.85 -7.40 21.28
CA TYR A 28 0.80 -8.61 20.46
C TYR A 28 0.19 -8.37 19.08
N TYR A 29 -0.76 -7.43 18.97
CA TYR A 29 -1.51 -7.14 17.74
C TYR A 29 -1.20 -5.79 17.10
N VAL A 30 -0.26 -5.04 17.67
CA VAL A 30 0.20 -3.76 17.14
C VAL A 30 1.72 -3.80 17.08
N ALA A 31 2.25 -3.69 15.86
CA ALA A 31 3.67 -3.90 15.54
C ALA A 31 4.58 -2.79 16.10
N ASP A 32 4.05 -1.58 16.21
CA ASP A 32 4.79 -0.37 16.58
C ASP A 32 3.94 0.62 17.39
N THR A 33 4.54 1.73 17.81
CA THR A 33 3.84 2.78 18.57
C THR A 33 3.12 3.81 17.68
N GLY A 34 3.22 3.68 16.36
CA GLY A 34 2.57 4.52 15.35
C GLY A 34 1.09 4.22 15.15
N CYS A 35 0.52 3.23 15.83
CA CYS A 35 -0.91 2.88 15.75
C CYS A 35 -1.65 3.11 17.08
N PRO A 36 -1.75 4.35 17.60
CA PRO A 36 -2.54 4.64 18.78
C PRO A 36 -4.03 4.33 18.52
N ILE A 37 -4.67 3.60 19.43
CA ILE A 37 -6.11 3.26 19.34
C ILE A 37 -6.89 4.13 20.33
N GLY A 38 -7.68 5.06 19.81
CA GLY A 38 -8.53 5.95 20.60
C GLY A 38 -10.02 5.82 20.24
N PRO A 39 -10.88 6.63 20.87
CA PRO A 39 -12.27 6.75 20.46
C PRO A 39 -12.39 7.11 18.97
N GLY A 40 -13.23 6.40 18.23
CA GLY A 40 -13.44 6.63 16.79
C GLY A 40 -12.47 5.88 15.87
N THR A 41 -11.37 5.30 16.39
CA THR A 41 -10.41 4.55 15.55
C THR A 41 -11.09 3.38 14.83
N TRP A 42 -11.90 2.60 15.55
CA TRP A 42 -12.59 1.44 14.97
C TRP A 42 -13.61 1.84 13.91
N GLU A 43 -14.45 2.83 14.22
CA GLU A 43 -15.46 3.33 13.30
C GLU A 43 -14.84 3.91 12.02
N ALA A 44 -13.78 4.72 12.15
CA ALA A 44 -13.06 5.27 11.01
C ALA A 44 -12.39 4.18 10.17
N THR A 45 -11.74 3.21 10.83
CA THR A 45 -11.09 2.07 10.15
C THR A 45 -12.09 1.24 9.35
N LEU A 46 -13.24 0.92 9.95
CA LEU A 46 -14.31 0.19 9.26
C LEU A 46 -14.85 0.96 8.04
N VAL A 47 -15.09 2.26 8.20
CA VAL A 47 -15.56 3.11 7.09
C VAL A 47 -14.53 3.17 5.97
N SER A 48 -13.24 3.26 6.31
CA SER A 48 -12.15 3.23 5.32
C SER A 48 -12.16 1.94 4.49
N ALA A 49 -12.31 0.78 5.15
CA ALA A 49 -12.43 -0.50 4.45
C ALA A 49 -13.69 -0.56 3.56
N HIS A 50 -14.82 0.02 4.01
CA HIS A 50 -16.02 0.13 3.18
C HIS A 50 -15.85 1.05 1.96
N VAL A 51 -15.05 2.12 2.07
CA VAL A 51 -14.72 2.99 0.92
C VAL A 51 -13.99 2.18 -0.15
N ALA A 52 -12.99 1.38 0.24
CA ALA A 52 -12.28 0.48 -0.67
C ALA A 52 -13.20 -0.56 -1.31
N LEU A 53 -14.08 -1.20 -0.52
CA LEU A 53 -15.06 -2.17 -1.05
C LEU A 53 -16.07 -1.53 -2.01
N THR A 54 -16.55 -0.32 -1.71
CA THR A 54 -17.48 0.42 -2.57
C THR A 54 -16.83 0.73 -3.92
N ALA A 55 -15.58 1.19 -3.91
CA ALA A 55 -14.84 1.46 -5.14
C ALA A 55 -14.53 0.17 -5.93
N ALA A 56 -14.21 -0.93 -5.24
CA ALA A 56 -14.05 -2.24 -5.86
C ALA A 56 -15.35 -2.70 -6.54
N ASP A 57 -16.51 -2.52 -5.91
CA ASP A 57 -17.81 -2.84 -6.50
C ASP A 57 -18.12 -2.00 -7.74
N LEU A 58 -17.76 -0.72 -7.76
CA LEU A 58 -17.91 0.12 -8.96
C LEU A 58 -17.12 -0.46 -10.15
N VAL A 59 -15.86 -0.82 -9.93
CA VAL A 59 -15.00 -1.41 -10.97
C VAL A 59 -15.48 -2.80 -11.40
N LEU A 60 -15.89 -3.65 -10.45
CA LEU A 60 -16.48 -4.96 -10.73
C LEU A 60 -17.79 -4.87 -11.53
N ASN A 61 -18.47 -3.73 -11.48
CA ASN A 61 -19.74 -3.49 -12.16
C ASN A 61 -19.60 -2.66 -13.45
N GLY A 62 -18.37 -2.45 -13.93
CA GLY A 62 -18.09 -1.95 -15.27
C GLY A 62 -17.45 -0.56 -15.33
N GLU A 63 -17.24 0.12 -14.20
CA GLU A 63 -16.42 1.33 -14.20
C GLU A 63 -14.98 0.97 -14.56
N THR A 64 -14.38 1.77 -15.45
CA THR A 64 -13.00 1.52 -15.90
C THR A 64 -11.99 1.88 -14.82
N ALA A 65 -12.32 2.83 -13.94
CA ALA A 65 -11.51 3.14 -12.78
C ALA A 65 -12.35 3.71 -11.63
N ALA A 66 -11.88 3.52 -10.40
CA ALA A 66 -12.42 4.20 -9.22
C ALA A 66 -11.28 4.61 -8.28
N TYR A 67 -11.49 5.71 -7.55
CA TYR A 67 -10.57 6.17 -6.51
C TYR A 67 -11.23 6.07 -5.13
N ALA A 68 -10.61 5.27 -4.27
CA ALA A 68 -10.98 5.07 -2.87
C ALA A 68 -10.13 5.97 -1.97
N LEU A 69 -10.68 7.13 -1.57
CA LEU A 69 -10.07 8.06 -0.62
C LEU A 69 -10.14 7.49 0.81
N CYS A 70 -9.35 6.44 1.05
CA CYS A 70 -9.28 5.72 2.32
C CYS A 70 -8.55 6.54 3.39
N ARG A 71 -9.06 6.49 4.62
CA ARG A 71 -8.42 7.06 5.81
C ARG A 71 -9.04 6.46 7.07
N PRO A 72 -8.27 5.78 7.95
CA PRO A 72 -6.82 5.58 7.93
C PRO A 72 -6.30 4.71 6.76
N PRO A 73 -5.00 4.78 6.43
CA PRO A 73 -4.38 3.91 5.41
C PRO A 73 -4.39 2.43 5.84
N GLY A 74 -3.92 1.54 4.96
CA GLY A 74 -4.05 0.09 5.13
C GLY A 74 -2.81 -0.77 4.87
N HIS A 75 -1.89 -0.38 3.99
CA HIS A 75 -0.89 -1.32 3.44
C HIS A 75 0.10 -1.94 4.46
N HIS A 76 0.25 -1.37 5.66
CA HIS A 76 1.09 -1.92 6.74
C HIS A 76 0.36 -2.94 7.64
N ALA A 77 -0.97 -3.03 7.55
CA ALA A 77 -1.74 -3.97 8.34
C ALA A 77 -1.63 -5.39 7.77
N TYR A 78 -1.16 -6.33 8.58
CA TYR A 78 -1.20 -7.77 8.29
C TYR A 78 -2.59 -8.33 8.57
N GLY A 79 -2.81 -9.61 8.24
CA GLY A 79 -4.03 -10.33 8.61
C GLY A 79 -4.25 -10.42 10.13
N ASP A 80 -3.21 -10.24 10.94
CA ASP A 80 -3.25 -10.32 12.39
C ASP A 80 -2.52 -9.19 13.13
N LEU A 81 -1.90 -8.21 12.45
CA LEU A 81 -1.18 -7.10 13.11
C LEU A 81 -1.52 -5.75 12.47
N ALA A 82 -1.83 -4.75 13.30
CA ALA A 82 -1.80 -3.34 12.92
C ALA A 82 -0.35 -2.78 12.97
N GLY A 83 -0.05 -1.75 12.20
CA GLY A 83 1.27 -1.10 12.16
C GLY A 83 1.28 0.12 11.25
N GLY A 84 2.20 1.07 11.45
CA GLY A 84 2.39 2.25 10.58
C GLY A 84 1.09 3.00 10.24
N PHE A 85 0.32 3.43 11.24
CA PHE A 85 -1.00 4.07 11.09
C PHE A 85 -2.14 3.18 10.53
N CYS A 86 -1.83 1.95 10.11
CA CYS A 86 -2.76 1.04 9.45
C CYS A 86 -3.36 0.01 10.43
N PHE A 87 -4.66 -0.24 10.31
CA PHE A 87 -5.40 -1.17 11.19
C PHE A 87 -6.12 -2.28 10.42
N LEU A 88 -6.70 -1.96 9.26
CA LEU A 88 -7.24 -2.91 8.29
C LEU A 88 -6.60 -2.61 6.94
N ASN A 89 -6.22 -3.65 6.22
CA ASN A 89 -5.55 -3.50 4.94
C ASN A 89 -6.57 -3.26 3.81
N ASN A 90 -6.85 -1.99 3.53
CA ASN A 90 -7.87 -1.55 2.57
C ASN A 90 -7.66 -2.17 1.17
N VAL A 91 -6.43 -2.12 0.65
CA VAL A 91 -6.09 -2.67 -0.68
C VAL A 91 -6.21 -4.19 -0.70
N ALA A 92 -5.79 -4.89 0.35
CA ALA A 92 -5.89 -6.35 0.43
C ALA A 92 -7.35 -6.82 0.56
N ILE A 93 -8.18 -6.11 1.32
CA ILE A 93 -9.63 -6.37 1.42
C ILE A 93 -10.27 -6.20 0.04
N ALA A 94 -9.97 -5.11 -0.67
CA ALA A 94 -10.48 -4.89 -2.01
C ALA A 94 -9.98 -5.96 -3.00
N ALA A 95 -8.69 -6.30 -2.99
CA ALA A 95 -8.12 -7.33 -3.85
C ALA A 95 -8.79 -8.69 -3.63
N GLN A 96 -8.99 -9.08 -2.37
CA GLN A 96 -9.65 -10.33 -2.02
C GLN A 96 -11.13 -10.36 -2.47
N HIS A 97 -11.82 -9.23 -2.34
CA HIS A 97 -13.20 -9.09 -2.82
C HIS A 97 -13.29 -9.22 -4.35
N MET A 98 -12.39 -8.55 -5.09
CA MET A 98 -12.34 -8.63 -6.54
C MET A 98 -11.92 -10.02 -7.03
N ARG A 99 -11.02 -10.69 -6.32
CA ARG A 99 -10.62 -12.08 -6.60
C ARG A 99 -11.76 -13.08 -6.52
N ALA A 100 -12.81 -12.82 -5.76
CA ALA A 100 -13.99 -13.70 -5.76
C ALA A 100 -14.72 -13.73 -7.13
N ARG A 101 -14.42 -12.80 -8.03
CA ARG A 101 -15.06 -12.62 -9.34
C ARG A 101 -14.07 -12.50 -10.52
N SER A 102 -12.78 -12.76 -10.28
CA SER A 102 -11.69 -12.73 -11.27
C SER A 102 -10.70 -13.84 -11.00
N ASP A 103 -9.82 -14.16 -11.94
CA ASP A 103 -8.79 -15.19 -11.75
C ASP A 103 -7.50 -14.59 -11.19
N ARG A 104 -7.14 -13.38 -11.62
CA ARG A 104 -5.87 -12.72 -11.29
C ARG A 104 -6.06 -11.26 -10.94
N VAL A 105 -5.45 -10.83 -9.84
CA VAL A 105 -5.43 -9.42 -9.42
C VAL A 105 -3.99 -8.99 -9.18
N ALA A 106 -3.59 -7.82 -9.69
CA ALA A 106 -2.29 -7.24 -9.36
C ALA A 106 -2.48 -6.07 -8.40
N ILE A 107 -1.55 -5.92 -7.46
CA ILE A 107 -1.45 -4.78 -6.57
C ILE A 107 -0.09 -4.11 -6.82
N LEU A 108 -0.13 -2.84 -7.19
CA LEU A 108 1.04 -1.97 -7.31
C LEU A 108 1.02 -0.95 -6.17
N ASP A 109 2.02 -1.01 -5.29
CA ASP A 109 2.19 -0.09 -4.19
C ASP A 109 3.29 0.94 -4.53
N VAL A 110 2.89 2.20 -4.61
CA VAL A 110 3.76 3.35 -4.92
C VAL A 110 3.90 4.31 -3.73
N ASP A 111 3.43 3.90 -2.54
CA ASP A 111 3.73 4.61 -1.29
C ASP A 111 5.24 4.62 -0.99
N VAL A 112 5.72 5.63 -0.28
CA VAL A 112 7.15 5.73 0.06
C VAL A 112 7.64 4.57 0.92
N HIS A 113 6.75 3.94 1.68
CA HIS A 113 7.05 2.78 2.52
C HIS A 113 6.68 1.47 1.83
N HIS A 114 7.37 0.40 2.20
CA HIS A 114 6.97 -0.94 1.78
C HIS A 114 5.62 -1.32 2.39
N GLY A 115 4.67 -1.74 1.56
CA GLY A 115 3.39 -2.34 1.97
C GLY A 115 3.53 -3.74 2.58
N ASN A 116 4.29 -3.85 3.68
CA ASN A 116 4.64 -5.12 4.32
C ASN A 116 3.43 -5.95 4.77
N GLY A 117 2.33 -5.29 5.14
CA GLY A 117 1.08 -5.97 5.49
C GLY A 117 0.46 -6.64 4.28
N THR A 118 0.40 -5.92 3.15
CA THR A 118 -0.09 -6.42 1.87
C THR A 118 0.76 -7.60 1.37
N GLN A 119 2.09 -7.45 1.40
CA GLN A 119 3.02 -8.54 1.12
C GLN A 119 2.72 -9.75 2.00
N GLY A 120 2.62 -9.56 3.32
CA GLY A 120 2.42 -10.65 4.27
C GLY A 120 1.11 -11.41 4.08
N ILE A 121 0.03 -10.74 3.65
CA ILE A 121 -1.29 -11.36 3.42
C ILE A 121 -1.28 -12.28 2.20
N PHE A 122 -0.50 -11.98 1.17
CA PHE A 122 -0.51 -12.70 -0.11
C PHE A 122 0.79 -13.48 -0.39
N TYR A 123 1.71 -13.56 0.57
CA TYR A 123 3.07 -14.04 0.35
C TYR A 123 3.18 -15.49 -0.16
N ASP A 124 2.18 -16.33 0.11
CA ASP A 124 2.14 -17.73 -0.30
C ASP A 124 1.20 -18.00 -1.49
N ARG A 125 0.71 -16.94 -2.17
CA ARG A 125 -0.33 -16.99 -3.19
C ARG A 125 0.17 -16.55 -4.57
N SER A 126 -0.28 -17.26 -5.60
CA SER A 126 0.04 -16.97 -7.02
C SER A 126 -1.08 -16.25 -7.77
N ASP A 127 -2.25 -16.12 -7.15
CA ASP A 127 -3.43 -15.52 -7.75
C ASP A 127 -3.50 -14.01 -7.54
N ILE A 128 -2.59 -13.47 -6.72
CA ILE A 128 -2.37 -12.04 -6.53
C ILE A 128 -0.88 -11.75 -6.71
N LEU A 129 -0.54 -10.86 -7.64
CA LEU A 129 0.81 -10.31 -7.78
C LEU A 129 0.92 -9.04 -6.92
N PHE A 130 1.94 -8.96 -6.06
CA PHE A 130 2.27 -7.74 -5.33
C PHE A 130 3.59 -7.14 -5.83
N CYS A 131 3.55 -5.88 -6.25
CA CYS A 131 4.71 -5.09 -6.63
C CYS A 131 4.79 -3.85 -5.74
N SER A 132 5.94 -3.53 -5.17
CA SER A 132 6.09 -2.33 -4.33
C SER A 132 7.41 -1.61 -4.63
N LEU A 133 7.30 -0.29 -4.82
CA LEU A 133 8.43 0.64 -4.92
C LEU A 133 8.46 1.51 -3.68
N HIS A 134 9.55 1.48 -2.92
CA HIS A 134 9.62 2.12 -1.61
C HIS A 134 11.06 2.50 -1.25
N GLY A 135 11.26 3.34 -0.25
CA GLY A 135 12.59 3.63 0.29
C GLY A 135 13.28 2.39 0.86
N ASP A 136 14.61 2.33 0.75
CA ASP A 136 15.42 1.20 1.23
C ASP A 136 15.12 0.86 2.71
N PRO A 137 14.58 -0.35 3.01
CA PRO A 137 14.18 -0.70 4.36
C PRO A 137 15.36 -0.84 5.33
N SER A 138 16.61 -0.93 4.86
CA SER A 138 17.77 -0.94 5.78
C SER A 138 17.89 0.36 6.60
N GLY A 139 17.35 1.47 6.09
CA GLY A 139 17.37 2.78 6.75
C GLY A 139 15.98 3.36 7.05
N PHE A 140 14.90 2.71 6.59
CA PHE A 140 13.56 3.30 6.60
C PHE A 140 12.47 2.29 6.96
N TYR A 141 11.35 2.77 7.51
CA TYR A 141 10.24 1.90 7.94
C TYR A 141 9.71 1.11 6.71
N PRO A 142 9.45 -0.21 6.84
CA PRO A 142 9.25 -1.01 8.06
C PRO A 142 10.48 -1.76 8.60
N TYR A 143 11.68 -1.51 8.07
CA TYR A 143 12.96 -2.08 8.50
C TYR A 143 13.19 -3.59 8.29
N TYR A 144 12.16 -4.40 8.44
CA TYR A 144 12.25 -5.85 8.55
C TYR A 144 11.66 -6.60 7.36
N ALA A 145 11.13 -5.87 6.38
CA ALA A 145 10.53 -6.38 5.15
C ALA A 145 10.71 -5.35 4.03
N GLY A 146 10.56 -5.80 2.78
CA GLY A 146 10.72 -4.96 1.58
C GLY A 146 12.06 -5.17 0.87
N TYR A 147 12.85 -6.15 1.31
CA TYR A 147 14.12 -6.45 0.63
C TYR A 147 13.86 -7.14 -0.72
N GLY A 148 14.74 -6.89 -1.71
CA GLY A 148 14.56 -7.36 -3.09
C GLY A 148 14.74 -8.87 -3.30
N ASP A 149 15.18 -9.60 -2.28
CA ASP A 149 15.26 -11.05 -2.23
C ASP A 149 13.98 -11.73 -1.71
N GLU A 150 13.02 -10.95 -1.19
CA GLU A 150 11.71 -11.44 -0.74
C GLU A 150 10.77 -11.63 -1.94
N ARG A 151 10.68 -12.86 -2.46
CA ARG A 151 9.99 -13.18 -3.72
C ARG A 151 8.72 -14.02 -3.56
N GLY A 152 8.20 -14.13 -2.34
CA GLY A 152 7.09 -15.00 -2.00
C GLY A 152 7.57 -16.34 -1.44
N THR A 153 6.64 -17.25 -1.22
CA THR A 153 6.92 -18.62 -0.75
C THR A 153 5.92 -19.61 -1.34
N GLY A 154 6.32 -20.88 -1.45
CA GLY A 154 5.40 -21.94 -1.86
C GLY A 154 4.78 -21.65 -3.23
N ALA A 155 3.45 -21.58 -3.30
CA ALA A 155 2.76 -21.25 -4.54
C ALA A 155 2.99 -19.80 -4.98
N GLY A 156 3.22 -18.87 -4.05
CA GLY A 156 3.48 -17.46 -4.31
C GLY A 156 4.91 -17.12 -4.70
N GLU A 157 5.81 -18.10 -4.82
CA GLU A 157 7.17 -17.86 -5.32
C GLU A 157 7.14 -17.20 -6.71
N GLY A 158 7.76 -16.03 -6.84
CA GLY A 158 7.75 -15.22 -8.05
C GLY A 158 6.59 -14.22 -8.15
N TYR A 159 5.63 -14.22 -7.21
CA TYR A 159 4.45 -13.33 -7.19
C TYR A 159 4.57 -12.18 -6.18
N ASN A 160 5.77 -11.95 -5.65
CA ASN A 160 6.13 -10.78 -4.86
C ASN A 160 7.36 -10.10 -5.47
N LEU A 161 7.26 -8.79 -5.75
CA LEU A 161 8.34 -8.00 -6.33
C LEU A 161 8.56 -6.71 -5.52
N ASN A 162 9.61 -6.71 -4.72
CA ASN A 162 10.08 -5.52 -4.02
C ASN A 162 11.16 -4.80 -4.83
N LEU A 163 11.02 -3.48 -4.94
CA LEU A 163 11.92 -2.58 -5.65
C LEU A 163 12.35 -1.45 -4.70
N PRO A 164 13.26 -1.72 -3.73
CA PRO A 164 13.75 -0.70 -2.81
C PRO A 164 14.56 0.36 -3.55
N GLN A 165 14.33 1.62 -3.21
CA GLN A 165 14.93 2.81 -3.81
C GLN A 165 15.95 3.43 -2.84
N PRO A 166 17.14 3.82 -3.32
CA PRO A 166 18.08 4.61 -2.52
C PRO A 166 17.45 5.95 -2.07
N PRO A 167 17.85 6.49 -0.91
CA PRO A 167 17.43 7.82 -0.49
C PRO A 167 17.75 8.90 -1.53
N GLY A 168 16.83 9.85 -1.73
CA GLY A 168 16.95 10.94 -2.71
C GLY A 168 16.70 10.51 -4.16
N THR A 169 16.12 9.33 -4.40
CA THR A 169 15.70 8.92 -5.75
C THR A 169 14.64 9.89 -6.28
N GLY A 170 14.94 10.53 -7.41
CA GLY A 170 14.02 11.42 -8.12
C GLY A 170 13.33 10.77 -9.32
N ASP A 171 12.51 11.55 -10.03
CA ASP A 171 11.57 11.13 -11.06
C ASP A 171 12.10 10.07 -12.04
N ASP A 172 13.18 10.35 -12.76
CA ASP A 172 13.66 9.47 -13.83
C ASP A 172 14.15 8.11 -13.30
N ALA A 173 14.74 8.08 -12.11
CA ALA A 173 15.21 6.85 -11.49
C ALA A 173 14.03 6.03 -10.95
N TYR A 174 13.06 6.69 -10.32
CA TYR A 174 11.83 6.05 -9.85
C TYR A 174 11.03 5.45 -11.01
N LEU A 175 10.87 6.18 -12.12
CA LEU A 175 10.12 5.72 -13.28
C LEU A 175 10.78 4.50 -13.97
N ARG A 176 12.10 4.39 -13.97
CA ARG A 176 12.78 3.16 -14.44
C ARG A 176 12.48 1.95 -13.56
N SER A 177 12.39 2.15 -12.25
CA SER A 177 11.93 1.11 -11.33
C SER A 177 10.47 0.77 -11.59
N LEU A 178 9.63 1.78 -11.84
CA LEU A 178 8.21 1.61 -12.16
C LEU A 178 8.03 0.78 -13.43
N ASP A 179 8.80 1.05 -14.49
CA ASP A 179 8.79 0.26 -15.73
C ASP A 179 9.03 -1.23 -15.48
N THR A 180 9.87 -1.58 -14.48
CA THR A 180 10.11 -2.97 -14.09
C THR A 180 8.86 -3.59 -13.46
N ALA A 181 8.19 -2.88 -12.55
CA ALA A 181 6.93 -3.34 -11.95
C ALA A 181 5.81 -3.46 -12.99
N LEU A 182 5.66 -2.46 -13.85
CA LEU A 182 4.66 -2.46 -14.93
C LEU A 182 4.89 -3.61 -15.91
N SER A 183 6.15 -3.94 -16.22
CA SER A 183 6.49 -5.10 -17.04
C SER A 183 6.05 -6.41 -16.39
N ALA A 184 6.33 -6.58 -15.10
CA ALA A 184 5.87 -7.76 -14.35
C ALA A 184 4.34 -7.87 -14.29
N ILE A 185 3.65 -6.73 -14.15
CA ILE A 185 2.18 -6.67 -14.15
C ILE A 185 1.63 -7.05 -15.53
N MET A 186 2.21 -6.58 -16.61
CA MET A 186 1.81 -6.97 -17.97
C MET A 186 1.99 -8.47 -18.22
N ASP A 187 3.12 -9.03 -17.80
CA ASP A 187 3.40 -10.47 -17.92
C ASP A 187 2.42 -11.31 -17.08
N PHE A 188 2.05 -10.82 -15.89
CA PHE A 188 1.05 -11.45 -15.04
C PHE A 188 -0.37 -11.35 -15.61
N ALA A 189 -0.64 -10.36 -16.48
CA ALA A 189 -1.91 -10.14 -17.18
C ALA A 189 -3.14 -10.20 -16.24
N PRO A 190 -3.23 -9.34 -15.21
CA PRO A 190 -4.33 -9.35 -14.25
C PRO A 190 -5.66 -8.95 -14.90
N ASP A 191 -6.76 -9.44 -14.34
CA ASP A 191 -8.11 -8.97 -14.68
C ASP A 191 -8.37 -7.56 -14.11
N TYR A 192 -7.75 -7.25 -12.97
CA TYR A 192 -7.86 -5.99 -12.26
C TYR A 192 -6.52 -5.53 -11.68
N LEU A 193 -6.21 -4.23 -11.82
CA LEU A 193 -5.06 -3.59 -11.17
C LEU A 193 -5.53 -2.74 -9.99
N LEU A 194 -4.99 -2.99 -8.80
CA LEU A 194 -5.13 -2.11 -7.65
C LEU A 194 -3.84 -1.31 -7.47
N VAL A 195 -3.97 -0.02 -7.18
CA VAL A 195 -2.84 0.87 -6.91
C VAL A 195 -2.95 1.39 -5.49
N SER A 196 -2.03 1.00 -4.60
CA SER A 196 -1.84 1.63 -3.31
C SER A 196 -1.06 2.93 -3.53
N LEU A 197 -1.77 4.06 -3.47
CA LEU A 197 -1.24 5.38 -3.79
C LEU A 197 -0.88 6.13 -2.50
N GLY A 198 0.41 6.22 -2.21
CA GLY A 198 0.97 7.20 -1.27
C GLY A 198 1.42 8.46 -1.99
N LEU A 199 1.28 9.62 -1.34
CA LEU A 199 1.75 10.92 -1.86
C LEU A 199 3.04 11.41 -1.17
N ASP A 200 3.62 10.57 -0.30
CA ASP A 200 4.78 10.85 0.56
C ASP A 200 6.14 10.52 -0.09
N THR A 201 6.15 10.08 -1.35
CA THR A 201 7.38 10.03 -2.17
C THR A 201 7.84 11.43 -2.62
N GLN A 202 7.03 12.45 -2.33
CA GLN A 202 7.23 13.85 -2.70
C GLN A 202 8.54 14.44 -2.12
N GLU A 203 9.31 15.18 -2.94
CA GLU A 203 10.55 15.88 -2.54
C GLU A 203 10.46 16.81 -1.32
N ASN A 204 9.28 17.39 -1.05
CA ASN A 204 9.00 18.26 0.09
C ASN A 204 8.19 17.57 1.19
N ASP A 205 7.97 16.25 1.10
CA ASP A 205 7.35 15.51 2.19
C ASP A 205 8.25 15.58 3.44
N PRO A 206 7.69 15.79 4.65
CA PRO A 206 8.48 15.90 5.88
C PRO A 206 9.35 14.67 6.20
N LEU A 207 9.06 13.49 5.63
CA LEU A 207 9.92 12.32 5.77
C LEU A 207 11.22 12.43 4.96
N GLY A 208 11.22 13.13 3.82
CA GLY A 208 12.41 13.47 3.04
C GLY A 208 13.19 12.26 2.51
N ILE A 209 12.50 11.17 2.16
CA ILE A 209 13.14 9.91 1.74
C ILE A 209 13.40 9.85 0.24
N LEU A 210 12.38 10.15 -0.56
CA LEU A 210 12.47 10.20 -2.01
C LEU A 210 12.30 11.65 -2.48
N SER A 211 12.49 11.91 -3.77
CA SER A 211 12.47 13.25 -4.34
C SER A 211 11.62 13.33 -5.60
N ILE A 212 10.39 12.82 -5.52
CA ILE A 212 9.45 12.83 -6.64
C ILE A 212 8.78 14.19 -6.73
N THR A 213 8.81 14.80 -7.92
CA THR A 213 8.18 16.10 -8.16
C THR A 213 6.70 15.94 -8.52
N THR A 214 5.95 17.03 -8.55
CA THR A 214 4.57 17.01 -9.07
C THR A 214 4.49 16.53 -10.53
N ASP A 215 5.51 16.85 -11.35
CA ASP A 215 5.63 16.30 -12.71
C ASP A 215 5.90 14.78 -12.68
N GLY A 216 6.73 14.33 -11.72
CA GLY A 216 6.93 12.91 -11.43
C GLY A 216 5.63 12.16 -11.15
N PHE A 217 4.73 12.73 -10.32
CA PHE A 217 3.39 12.15 -10.09
C PHE A 217 2.54 12.10 -11.36
N ALA A 218 2.57 13.15 -12.21
CA ALA A 218 1.86 13.13 -13.49
C ALA A 218 2.38 12.02 -14.42
N ARG A 219 3.70 11.88 -14.52
CA ARG A 219 4.36 10.84 -15.33
C ARG A 219 4.08 9.44 -14.79
N MET A 220 4.08 9.28 -13.46
CA MET A 220 3.71 8.04 -12.78
C MET A 220 2.27 7.64 -13.11
N GLY A 221 1.32 8.56 -12.93
CA GLY A 221 -0.09 8.34 -13.27
C GLY A 221 -0.26 7.94 -14.73
N ALA A 222 0.41 8.65 -15.65
CA ALA A 222 0.37 8.34 -17.08
C ALA A 222 0.92 6.94 -17.41
N ALA A 223 2.07 6.56 -16.84
CA ALA A 223 2.66 5.24 -17.06
C ALA A 223 1.74 4.10 -16.58
N ILE A 224 1.12 4.27 -15.41
CA ILE A 224 0.16 3.28 -14.87
C ILE A 224 -1.12 3.27 -15.72
N GLY A 225 -1.66 4.43 -16.09
CA GLY A 225 -2.86 4.54 -16.91
C GLY A 225 -2.73 3.88 -18.28
N ALA A 226 -1.54 3.96 -18.88
CA ALA A 226 -1.21 3.37 -20.18
C ALA A 226 -1.23 1.83 -20.20
N LEU A 227 -1.18 1.16 -19.04
CA LEU A 227 -1.43 -0.29 -18.97
C LEU A 227 -2.85 -0.66 -19.46
N GLY A 228 -3.80 0.28 -19.35
CA GLY A 228 -5.20 0.01 -19.61
C GLY A 228 -5.80 -0.97 -18.59
N GLY A 229 -6.95 -1.56 -18.94
CA GLY A 229 -7.67 -2.52 -18.07
C GLY A 229 -8.31 -1.89 -16.83
N PRO A 230 -9.31 -2.50 -16.19
CA PRO A 230 -10.02 -1.87 -15.08
C PRO A 230 -9.14 -1.73 -13.83
N SER A 231 -9.20 -0.56 -13.16
CA SER A 231 -8.27 -0.25 -12.07
C SER A 231 -8.93 0.38 -10.84
N LEU A 232 -8.40 0.08 -9.66
CA LEU A 232 -8.83 0.70 -8.41
C LEU A 232 -7.64 1.37 -7.74
N ILE A 233 -7.73 2.69 -7.52
CA ILE A 233 -6.72 3.46 -6.80
C ILE A 233 -7.17 3.55 -5.33
N VAL A 234 -6.30 3.23 -4.38
CA VAL A 234 -6.57 3.21 -2.94
C VAL A 234 -5.58 4.15 -2.27
N GLN A 235 -6.06 5.19 -1.59
CA GLN A 235 -5.21 6.12 -0.86
C GLN A 235 -4.50 5.44 0.32
N GLU A 236 -3.19 5.63 0.41
CA GLU A 236 -2.33 5.22 1.53
C GLU A 236 -1.74 6.47 2.22
N GLY A 237 -0.42 6.64 2.23
CA GLY A 237 0.32 7.74 2.83
C GLY A 237 0.28 9.06 2.06
N GLY A 238 1.10 10.01 2.49
CA GLY A 238 1.02 11.42 2.11
C GLY A 238 0.81 12.29 3.35
N TYR A 239 1.89 12.91 3.82
CA TYR A 239 1.84 13.78 4.99
C TYR A 239 1.58 15.22 4.57
N LEU A 240 1.19 16.05 5.55
CA LEU A 240 0.79 17.42 5.27
C LEU A 240 1.97 18.22 4.70
N CYS A 241 1.92 18.48 3.40
CA CYS A 241 2.74 19.43 2.65
C CYS A 241 1.83 20.28 1.76
N ASP A 242 2.34 21.41 1.27
CA ASP A 242 1.56 22.37 0.46
C ASP A 242 1.16 21.76 -0.89
N GLU A 243 1.95 20.81 -1.40
CA GLU A 243 1.83 20.20 -2.72
C GLU A 243 0.92 18.96 -2.75
N MET A 244 0.42 18.48 -1.61
CA MET A 244 -0.31 17.20 -1.53
C MET A 244 -1.53 17.16 -2.48
N ALA A 245 -2.31 18.24 -2.55
CA ALA A 245 -3.45 18.33 -3.45
C ALA A 245 -3.02 18.37 -4.93
N ASP A 246 -1.94 19.09 -5.24
CA ASP A 246 -1.41 19.20 -6.60
C ASP A 246 -0.82 17.88 -7.08
N ASN A 247 -0.14 17.13 -6.22
CA ASN A 247 0.39 15.80 -6.51
C ASN A 247 -0.73 14.79 -6.82
N LEU A 248 -1.80 14.78 -6.01
CA LEU A 248 -2.96 13.93 -6.27
C LEU A 248 -3.61 14.28 -7.62
N LEU A 249 -3.82 15.57 -7.89
CA LEU A 249 -4.39 16.03 -9.16
C LEU A 249 -3.49 15.71 -10.35
N ALA A 250 -2.18 15.85 -10.21
CA ALA A 250 -1.21 15.51 -11.23
C ALA A 250 -1.27 14.02 -11.57
N PHE A 251 -1.23 13.15 -10.56
CA PHE A 251 -1.35 11.70 -10.71
C PHE A 251 -2.66 11.31 -11.41
N LEU A 252 -3.81 11.77 -10.90
CA LEU A 252 -5.12 11.38 -11.45
C LEU A 252 -5.30 11.88 -12.90
N LYS A 253 -4.88 13.11 -13.21
CA LYS A 253 -4.92 13.63 -14.58
C LYS A 253 -4.02 12.86 -15.54
N GLY A 254 -2.81 12.51 -15.10
CA GLY A 254 -1.90 11.68 -15.88
C GLY A 254 -2.51 10.31 -16.17
N PHE A 255 -3.07 9.68 -15.14
CA PHE A 255 -3.74 8.38 -15.22
C PHE A 255 -4.94 8.39 -16.17
N GLU A 256 -5.86 9.35 -16.03
CA GLU A 256 -7.05 9.47 -16.89
C GLU A 256 -6.70 9.77 -18.35
N ALA A 257 -5.69 10.62 -18.60
CA ALA A 257 -5.32 11.04 -19.94
C ALA A 257 -4.86 9.88 -20.86
N GLN A 258 -4.37 8.78 -20.29
CA GLN A 258 -3.91 7.61 -21.06
C GLN A 258 -4.98 6.52 -21.23
N ARG A 259 -6.18 6.72 -20.66
CA ARG A 259 -7.28 5.75 -20.67
C ARG A 259 -8.42 6.12 -21.62
N ALA A 260 -8.30 7.28 -22.27
CA ALA A 260 -9.25 7.80 -23.25
C ALA A 260 -9.12 7.12 -24.63
#